data_AF-A0A2R8AMS8-F1
#
_entry.id   AF-A0A2R8AMS8-F1
#
_cell.length_a   1.000
_cell.length_b   1.000
_cell.length_c   1.000
_cell.angle_alpha   90.00
_cell.angle_beta   90.00
_cell.angle_gamma   90.00
#
_symmetry.space_group_name_H-M   'P 1'
#
loop_
_entity.id
_entity.type
_entity.pdbx_description
1 polymer ?
#
loop_
_entity_poly.entity_id
_entity_poly.type
_entity_poly.pdbx_seq_one_letter_code
_entity_poly.pdbx_strand_id
1 'polypeptide(L)'
;MRITVGLALLGLMAGCVSPLPDSRSPDGLAGRAAAVNADGQPLSAFGDGSSVDTTPTMASEAAGISDEQDFAAVSARESIESDAARLEGYRANYQQVQPEAVPDRPSGNSASIVQFALSTTNSVGQPLYQRSGLSGDARARRNCSRYTSADFAQIAFLESGGPKRDRYGIDPDGDGFACAWDPAPFRAARGVAATPTVTTESVSAAELEAIGITTEPATVPAPTQPAPVAPPAPAQPVPLPGNTLNISTE
;
A
#
# COMPACT_ATOMS: atom_id res chain seq x y z
N MET A 1 -31.51 -24.92 59.82
CA MET A 1 -32.88 -24.50 59.45
C MET A 1 -32.84 -23.00 59.20
N ARG A 2 -33.23 -22.56 57.99
CA ARG A 2 -33.48 -21.16 57.55
C ARG A 2 -32.23 -20.29 57.28
N ILE A 3 -32.07 -19.52 56.19
CA ILE A 3 -32.90 -19.16 55.01
C ILE A 3 -31.91 -18.72 53.90
N THR A 4 -32.19 -19.11 52.65
CA THR A 4 -31.64 -18.61 51.38
C THR A 4 -32.10 -17.19 51.06
N VAL A 5 -31.24 -16.32 50.50
CA VAL A 5 -31.47 -15.26 49.46
C VAL A 5 -30.07 -14.63 49.23
N GLY A 6 -29.43 -14.55 48.07
CA GLY A 6 -29.91 -14.41 46.69
C GLY A 6 -29.71 -12.96 46.23
N LEU A 7 -28.55 -12.61 45.67
CA LEU A 7 -28.44 -11.45 44.77
C LEU A 7 -27.30 -11.64 43.78
N ALA A 8 -27.65 -12.16 42.61
CA ALA A 8 -26.82 -12.14 41.42
C ALA A 8 -26.82 -10.70 40.86
N LEU A 9 -25.66 -10.06 40.84
CA LEU A 9 -25.48 -8.79 40.15
C LEU A 9 -24.97 -9.09 38.73
N LEU A 10 -25.92 -9.21 37.80
CA LEU A 10 -25.66 -9.35 36.38
C LEU A 10 -25.33 -7.96 35.83
N GLY A 11 -24.04 -7.66 35.68
CA GLY A 11 -23.55 -6.42 35.09
C GLY A 11 -23.79 -6.41 33.58
N LEU A 12 -24.74 -5.59 33.14
CA LEU A 12 -25.01 -5.30 31.74
C LEU A 12 -23.90 -4.39 31.19
N MET A 13 -22.89 -4.95 30.54
CA MET A 13 -21.93 -4.17 29.76
C MET A 13 -22.57 -3.79 28.42
N ALA A 14 -23.09 -2.56 28.36
CA ALA A 14 -23.49 -1.93 27.11
C ALA A 14 -22.24 -1.70 26.24
N GLY A 15 -22.02 -2.59 25.27
CA GLY A 15 -21.03 -2.40 24.23
C GLY A 15 -21.42 -1.22 23.35
N CYS A 16 -20.58 -0.18 23.31
CA CYS A 16 -20.66 0.85 22.27
C CYS A 16 -20.12 0.26 20.96
N VAL A 17 -20.99 -0.38 20.18
CA VAL A 17 -20.71 -0.71 18.78
C VAL A 17 -20.92 0.57 17.99
N SER A 18 -19.84 1.17 17.50
CA SER A 18 -19.94 2.23 16.50
C SER A 18 -20.26 1.56 15.16
N PRO A 19 -21.38 1.87 14.48
CA PRO A 19 -21.59 1.40 13.13
C PRO A 19 -20.60 2.10 12.21
N LEU A 20 -19.59 1.36 11.75
CA LEU A 20 -18.81 1.78 10.58
C LEU A 20 -19.78 1.79 9.38
N PRO A 21 -19.85 2.89 8.60
CA PRO A 21 -20.67 2.91 7.40
C PRO A 21 -20.12 1.89 6.41
N ASP A 22 -20.89 0.82 6.20
CA ASP A 22 -20.65 -0.15 5.14
C ASP A 22 -20.82 0.56 3.79
N SER A 23 -19.74 0.72 3.05
CA SER A 23 -19.72 1.46 1.78
C SER A 23 -20.36 0.68 0.62
N ARG A 24 -21.07 -0.43 0.91
CA ARG A 24 -21.71 -1.29 -0.10
C ARG A 24 -23.24 -1.35 -0.04
N SER A 25 -23.91 -0.53 0.76
CA SER A 25 -25.40 -0.51 0.80
C SER A 25 -25.99 0.66 -0.02
N PRO A 26 -26.84 0.40 -1.03
CA PRO A 26 -27.40 1.44 -1.91
C PRO A 26 -28.58 2.25 -1.33
N ASP A 27 -28.96 2.08 -0.06
CA ASP A 27 -30.18 2.68 0.52
C ASP A 27 -30.01 4.10 1.12
N GLY A 28 -28.87 4.76 0.90
CA GLY A 28 -28.51 6.03 1.58
C GLY A 28 -28.97 7.35 0.94
N LEU A 29 -29.79 7.35 -0.11
CA LEU A 29 -30.07 8.57 -0.91
C LEU A 29 -31.41 9.28 -0.62
N ALA A 30 -32.23 8.82 0.33
CA ALA A 30 -33.58 9.37 0.53
C ALA A 30 -33.72 10.43 1.65
N GLY A 31 -32.63 11.03 2.15
CA GLY A 31 -32.67 11.77 3.43
C GLY A 31 -32.12 13.20 3.46
N ARG A 32 -31.88 13.87 2.32
CA ARG A 32 -31.36 15.26 2.30
C ARG A 32 -32.18 16.18 1.40
N ALA A 33 -33.43 16.41 1.77
CA ALA A 33 -34.23 17.49 1.22
C ALA A 33 -35.18 18.05 2.29
N ALA A 34 -34.64 18.83 3.24
CA ALA A 34 -35.44 19.80 4.00
C ALA A 34 -34.55 20.83 4.71
N ALA A 35 -34.97 22.09 4.58
CA ALA A 35 -34.60 23.28 5.36
C ALA A 35 -33.40 24.12 4.88
N VAL A 36 -33.65 24.99 3.89
CA VAL A 36 -33.17 26.38 3.95
C VAL A 36 -34.41 27.28 3.79
N ASN A 37 -34.79 27.97 4.87
CA ASN A 37 -35.77 29.05 4.84
C ASN A 37 -35.06 30.33 4.40
N ALA A 38 -35.59 31.01 3.38
CA ALA A 38 -35.18 32.36 2.99
C ALA A 38 -36.33 33.33 3.24
N ASP A 39 -36.10 34.28 4.16
CA ASP A 39 -37.00 35.37 4.50
C ASP A 39 -37.22 36.32 3.31
N GLY A 40 -38.45 36.82 3.19
CA GLY A 40 -39.01 37.38 1.96
C GLY A 40 -38.69 38.84 1.63
N GLN A 41 -38.85 39.14 0.34
CA GLN A 41 -39.43 40.39 -0.18
C GLN A 41 -40.25 40.09 -1.46
N PRO A 42 -41.40 40.77 -1.69
CA PRO A 42 -42.21 40.55 -2.89
C PRO A 42 -41.55 41.17 -4.13
N LEU A 43 -41.56 40.42 -5.24
CA LEU A 43 -41.00 40.72 -6.56
C LEU A 43 -41.61 41.93 -7.29
N SER A 44 -42.47 42.72 -6.64
CA SER A 44 -43.17 43.87 -7.25
C SER A 44 -42.39 45.19 -7.24
N ALA A 45 -41.14 45.20 -6.79
CA ALA A 45 -40.30 46.40 -6.74
C ALA A 45 -39.44 46.66 -8.00
N PHE A 46 -39.48 45.78 -9.01
CA PHE A 46 -38.78 46.00 -10.28
C PHE A 46 -39.76 46.53 -11.32
N GLY A 47 -40.04 47.83 -11.24
CA GLY A 47 -40.85 48.55 -12.22
C GLY A 47 -40.11 48.77 -13.54
N ASP A 48 -40.89 48.65 -14.62
CA ASP A 48 -40.69 48.99 -16.03
C ASP A 48 -39.37 49.64 -16.47
N GLY A 49 -38.78 49.04 -17.51
CA GLY A 49 -38.04 49.79 -18.52
C GLY A 49 -36.57 49.44 -18.65
N SER A 50 -36.25 48.25 -19.17
CA SER A 50 -35.15 48.11 -20.13
C SER A 50 -35.30 46.77 -20.83
N SER A 51 -35.75 46.83 -22.09
CA SER A 51 -35.75 45.71 -23.02
C SER A 51 -34.33 45.16 -23.16
N VAL A 52 -34.03 44.05 -22.48
CA VAL A 52 -32.99 43.13 -22.90
C VAL A 52 -33.74 41.93 -23.46
N ASP A 53 -33.74 41.83 -24.77
CA ASP A 53 -34.17 40.63 -25.49
C ASP A 53 -33.34 39.45 -24.97
N THR A 54 -33.89 38.74 -23.99
CA THR A 54 -33.36 37.47 -23.53
C THR A 54 -34.37 36.43 -23.97
N THR A 55 -34.52 36.28 -25.29
CA THR A 55 -34.91 34.96 -25.79
C THR A 55 -33.90 33.98 -25.21
N PRO A 56 -34.32 32.97 -24.42
CA PRO A 56 -33.41 31.90 -24.08
C PRO A 56 -33.15 31.22 -25.42
N THR A 57 -32.00 31.52 -26.04
CA THR A 57 -31.44 30.62 -27.02
C THR A 57 -31.27 29.33 -26.24
N MET A 58 -32.20 28.40 -26.45
CA MET A 58 -32.04 27.01 -26.10
C MET A 58 -30.82 26.59 -26.92
N ALA A 59 -29.63 26.84 -26.38
CA ALA A 59 -28.48 26.02 -26.64
C ALA A 59 -28.92 24.65 -26.14
N SER A 60 -29.56 23.89 -27.01
CA SER A 60 -29.54 22.45 -26.99
C SER A 60 -28.11 22.01 -27.29
N GLU A 61 -27.12 22.54 -26.59
CA GLU A 61 -25.93 21.77 -26.28
C GLU A 61 -26.47 20.70 -25.36
N ALA A 62 -26.67 19.53 -25.96
CA ALA A 62 -27.21 18.38 -25.31
C ALA A 62 -26.59 18.23 -23.92
N ALA A 63 -27.39 18.53 -22.89
CA ALA A 63 -27.25 18.00 -21.55
C ALA A 63 -27.58 16.49 -21.57
N GLY A 64 -26.97 15.77 -22.51
CA GLY A 64 -27.13 14.36 -22.77
C GLY A 64 -25.74 13.75 -22.68
N ILE A 65 -25.61 12.79 -21.77
CA ILE A 65 -24.57 11.76 -21.66
C ILE A 65 -23.43 11.92 -22.68
N SER A 66 -22.25 12.27 -22.16
CA SER A 66 -20.93 11.88 -22.67
C SER A 66 -20.96 10.94 -23.89
N ASP A 67 -20.50 11.43 -25.05
CA ASP A 67 -20.44 10.69 -26.31
C ASP A 67 -19.22 9.75 -26.44
N GLU A 68 -18.52 9.52 -25.33
CA GLU A 68 -17.39 8.60 -25.17
C GLU A 68 -17.79 7.14 -25.45
N GLN A 69 -19.11 6.83 -25.48
CA GLN A 69 -19.67 5.52 -25.84
C GLN A 69 -20.23 5.46 -27.28
N ASP A 70 -20.17 6.55 -28.05
CA ASP A 70 -20.55 6.58 -29.47
C ASP A 70 -19.30 6.36 -30.35
N PHE A 71 -19.21 5.19 -30.98
CA PHE A 71 -18.09 4.81 -31.84
C PHE A 71 -17.90 5.72 -33.06
N ALA A 72 -18.97 6.33 -33.59
CA ALA A 72 -18.86 7.27 -34.70
C ALA A 72 -18.28 8.60 -34.23
N ALA A 73 -18.65 9.06 -33.04
CA ALA A 73 -18.15 10.29 -32.44
C ALA A 73 -16.67 10.16 -32.00
N VAL A 74 -16.29 9.00 -31.43
CA VAL A 74 -14.90 8.72 -31.03
C VAL A 74 -14.00 8.52 -32.25
N SER A 75 -14.42 7.74 -33.26
CA SER A 75 -13.60 7.51 -34.47
C SER A 75 -13.38 8.78 -35.31
N ALA A 76 -14.26 9.78 -35.21
CA ALA A 76 -14.06 11.08 -35.83
C ALA A 76 -13.02 11.95 -35.10
N ARG A 77 -12.74 11.69 -33.82
CA ARG A 77 -11.83 12.49 -32.97
C ARG A 77 -10.50 11.81 -32.71
N GLU A 78 -10.51 10.50 -32.49
CA GLU A 78 -9.34 9.68 -32.24
C GLU A 78 -8.96 8.93 -33.52
N SER A 79 -7.89 9.38 -34.17
CA SER A 79 -7.36 8.75 -35.37
C SER A 79 -6.23 7.77 -35.03
N ILE A 80 -5.93 6.87 -35.97
CA ILE A 80 -4.84 5.88 -35.84
C ILE A 80 -3.49 6.60 -35.66
N GLU A 81 -3.30 7.73 -36.34
CA GLU A 81 -2.09 8.54 -36.29
C GLU A 81 -1.92 9.22 -34.92
N SER A 82 -3.01 9.74 -34.34
CA SER A 82 -3.02 10.29 -32.98
C SER A 82 -2.62 9.23 -31.95
N ASP A 83 -3.19 8.02 -32.07
CA ASP A 83 -2.86 6.91 -31.18
C ASP A 83 -1.41 6.45 -31.33
N ALA A 84 -0.92 6.37 -32.57
CA ALA A 84 0.47 6.03 -32.86
C ALA A 84 1.45 7.02 -32.22
N ALA A 85 1.19 8.33 -32.32
CA ALA A 85 2.02 9.37 -31.72
C ALA A 85 2.02 9.29 -30.18
N ARG A 86 0.86 8.98 -29.58
CA ARG A 86 0.75 8.78 -28.13
C ARG A 86 1.50 7.55 -27.65
N LEU A 87 1.40 6.43 -28.38
CA LEU A 87 2.17 5.22 -28.11
C LEU A 87 3.67 5.44 -28.27
N GLU A 88 4.09 6.21 -29.26
CA GLU A 88 5.49 6.61 -29.43
C GLU A 88 5.99 7.43 -28.25
N GLY A 89 5.17 8.38 -27.76
CA GLY A 89 5.42 9.11 -26.52
C GLY A 89 5.55 8.19 -25.31
N TYR A 90 4.70 7.19 -25.15
CA TYR A 90 4.82 6.22 -24.06
C TYR A 90 6.05 5.32 -24.20
N ARG A 91 6.39 4.88 -25.41
CA ARG A 91 7.60 4.07 -25.67
C ARG A 91 8.86 4.87 -25.38
N ALA A 92 8.90 6.16 -25.73
CA ALA A 92 10.04 7.04 -25.45
C ALA A 92 10.30 7.20 -23.94
N ASN A 93 9.26 7.04 -23.12
CA ASN A 93 9.34 7.13 -21.65
C ASN A 93 9.35 5.76 -20.95
N TYR A 94 9.19 4.67 -21.70
CA TYR A 94 9.15 3.33 -21.11
C TYR A 94 10.56 2.90 -20.71
N GLN A 95 10.76 2.68 -19.42
CA GLN A 95 11.99 2.11 -18.88
C GLN A 95 11.66 0.79 -18.20
N GLN A 96 12.27 -0.29 -18.70
CA GLN A 96 12.20 -1.58 -18.06
C GLN A 96 13.34 -1.69 -17.05
N VAL A 97 13.00 -1.64 -15.76
CA VAL A 97 13.97 -1.89 -14.69
C VAL A 97 14.14 -3.40 -14.56
N GLN A 98 15.38 -3.88 -14.76
CA GLN A 98 15.67 -5.28 -14.54
C GLN A 98 15.66 -5.60 -13.04
N PRO A 99 15.10 -6.75 -12.62
CA PRO A 99 15.19 -7.17 -11.24
C PRO A 99 16.65 -7.32 -10.83
N GLU A 100 17.12 -6.49 -9.92
CA GLU A 100 18.41 -6.66 -9.27
C GLU A 100 18.25 -7.56 -8.05
N ALA A 101 19.27 -8.38 -7.76
CA ALA A 101 19.29 -9.19 -6.55
C ALA A 101 19.24 -8.29 -5.32
N VAL A 102 18.41 -8.65 -4.34
CA VAL A 102 18.37 -7.94 -3.06
C VAL A 102 19.77 -8.01 -2.43
N PRO A 103 20.39 -6.89 -2.06
CA PRO A 103 21.70 -6.88 -1.42
C PRO A 103 21.69 -7.72 -0.14
N ASP A 104 22.81 -8.39 0.14
CA ASP A 104 23.01 -9.05 1.42
C ASP A 104 22.91 -8.03 2.57
N ARG A 105 22.30 -8.45 3.69
CA ARG A 105 22.19 -7.59 4.86
C ARG A 105 23.61 -7.23 5.34
N PRO A 106 23.93 -5.93 5.52
CA PRO A 106 25.23 -5.53 6.03
C PRO A 106 25.50 -6.19 7.39
N SER A 107 26.66 -6.81 7.54
CA SER A 107 27.09 -7.43 8.80
C SER A 107 27.40 -6.32 9.81
N GLY A 108 26.53 -6.15 10.81
CA GLY A 108 26.67 -5.10 11.82
C GLY A 108 25.83 -5.35 13.08
N ASN A 109 26.40 -4.96 14.21
CA ASN A 109 26.15 -5.23 15.65
C ASN A 109 24.71 -5.41 16.20
N SER A 110 23.63 -5.32 15.43
CA SER A 110 22.30 -5.65 15.95
C SER A 110 22.10 -7.17 15.94
N ALA A 111 21.80 -7.75 17.10
CA ALA A 111 21.51 -9.17 17.17
C ALA A 111 20.25 -9.50 16.36
N SER A 112 20.37 -10.41 15.38
CA SER A 112 19.21 -10.82 14.58
C SER A 112 18.41 -11.90 15.30
N ILE A 113 17.20 -11.55 15.73
CA ILE A 113 16.26 -12.51 16.34
C ILE A 113 15.82 -13.59 15.36
N VAL A 114 15.75 -13.28 14.06
CA VAL A 114 15.44 -14.26 13.01
C VAL A 114 16.57 -15.27 12.91
N GLN A 115 17.82 -14.82 12.79
CA GLN A 115 18.97 -15.73 12.77
C GLN A 115 19.02 -16.60 14.03
N PHE A 116 18.73 -16.02 15.19
CA PHE A 116 18.67 -16.76 16.45
C PHE A 116 17.55 -17.82 16.44
N ALA A 117 16.33 -17.47 16.01
CA ALA A 117 15.22 -18.40 15.87
C ALA A 117 15.55 -19.59 14.97
N LEU A 118 16.25 -19.31 13.86
CA LEU A 118 16.62 -20.31 12.86
C LEU A 118 17.83 -21.17 13.28
N SER A 119 18.70 -20.65 14.14
CA SER A 119 19.87 -21.38 14.65
C SER A 119 19.56 -22.29 15.84
N THR A 120 18.43 -22.07 16.51
CA THR A 120 18.01 -22.81 17.70
C THR A 120 16.95 -23.85 17.36
N THR A 121 16.96 -24.96 18.08
CA THR A 121 16.02 -26.09 17.88
C THR A 121 15.20 -26.42 19.11
N ASN A 122 15.52 -25.84 20.27
CA ASN A 122 14.79 -26.07 21.51
C ASN A 122 13.38 -25.46 21.45
N SER A 123 12.47 -26.04 22.24
CA SER A 123 11.13 -25.51 22.46
C SER A 123 11.14 -24.40 23.51
N VAL A 124 10.10 -23.56 23.49
CA VAL A 124 9.85 -22.59 24.56
C VAL A 124 9.68 -23.34 25.90
N GLY A 125 10.30 -22.81 26.95
CA GLY A 125 10.36 -23.39 28.29
C GLY A 125 11.35 -24.56 28.45
N GLN A 126 12.09 -24.96 27.41
CA GLN A 126 13.10 -26.01 27.53
C GLN A 126 14.42 -25.44 28.10
N PRO A 127 14.81 -25.76 29.34
CA PRO A 127 15.96 -25.15 29.98
C PRO A 127 17.27 -25.63 29.33
N LEU A 128 17.99 -24.70 28.68
CA LEU A 128 19.32 -24.93 28.10
C LEU A 128 20.43 -24.27 28.92
N TYR A 129 20.11 -23.18 29.62
CA TYR A 129 21.03 -22.37 30.38
C TYR A 129 20.65 -22.40 31.86
N GLN A 130 21.62 -22.69 32.72
CA GLN A 130 21.36 -22.74 34.16
C GLN A 130 21.03 -21.35 34.70
N ARG A 131 19.91 -21.25 35.44
CA ARG A 131 19.43 -20.04 36.12
C ARG A 131 19.21 -20.36 37.61
N SER A 132 19.58 -19.45 38.49
CA SER A 132 19.39 -19.60 39.93
C SER A 132 17.94 -19.27 40.33
N GLY A 133 17.18 -20.29 40.77
CA GLY A 133 15.72 -20.27 40.88
C GLY A 133 15.06 -19.57 42.08
N LEU A 134 15.77 -18.82 42.92
CA LEU A 134 15.16 -18.27 44.15
C LEU A 134 14.38 -16.96 43.96
N SER A 135 14.56 -16.23 42.84
CA SER A 135 13.86 -14.92 42.62
C SER A 135 13.74 -14.52 41.14
N GLY A 136 13.90 -15.46 40.21
CA GLY A 136 13.94 -15.19 38.76
C GLY A 136 12.63 -14.60 38.23
N ASP A 137 11.49 -15.25 38.52
CA ASP A 137 10.22 -14.94 37.83
C ASP A 137 9.65 -13.57 38.19
N ALA A 138 9.66 -13.20 39.47
CA ALA A 138 9.17 -11.89 39.90
C ALA A 138 10.04 -10.74 39.37
N ARG A 139 11.34 -10.98 39.23
CA ARG A 139 12.28 -10.03 38.61
C ARG A 139 12.06 -9.95 37.10
N ALA A 140 11.97 -11.09 36.43
CA ALA A 140 11.73 -11.19 34.99
C ALA A 140 10.45 -10.45 34.60
N ARG A 141 9.33 -10.68 35.29
CA ARG A 141 8.07 -9.96 35.01
C ARG A 141 8.22 -8.43 35.05
N ARG A 142 8.92 -7.88 36.05
CA ARG A 142 9.16 -6.42 36.17
C ARG A 142 10.14 -5.88 35.14
N ASN A 143 11.09 -6.70 34.70
CA ASN A 143 12.10 -6.28 33.72
C ASN A 143 11.56 -6.40 32.29
N CYS A 144 10.74 -7.42 32.02
CA CYS A 144 10.05 -7.60 30.76
C CYS A 144 9.05 -6.48 30.46
N SER A 145 8.37 -5.95 31.48
CA SER A 145 7.45 -4.80 31.30
C SER A 145 8.14 -3.50 30.88
N ARG A 146 9.48 -3.46 30.79
CA ARG A 146 10.25 -2.29 30.31
C ARG A 146 10.36 -2.25 28.79
N TYR A 147 10.09 -3.36 28.11
CA TYR A 147 10.17 -3.47 26.66
C TYR A 147 8.78 -3.33 26.05
N THR A 148 8.72 -2.73 24.86
CA THR A 148 7.47 -2.50 24.12
C THR A 148 6.93 -3.78 23.47
N SER A 149 7.78 -4.78 23.24
CA SER A 149 7.42 -6.10 22.73
C SER A 149 8.41 -7.17 23.16
N ALA A 150 8.02 -8.44 23.04
CA ALA A 150 8.89 -9.58 23.26
C ALA A 150 10.08 -9.61 22.28
N ASP A 151 9.87 -9.19 21.02
CA ASP A 151 10.95 -9.07 20.03
C ASP A 151 12.03 -8.08 20.48
N PHE A 152 11.63 -6.90 20.99
CA PHE A 152 12.58 -5.92 21.51
C PHE A 152 13.33 -6.44 22.74
N ALA A 153 12.65 -7.16 23.63
CA ALA A 153 13.29 -7.80 24.77
C ALA A 153 14.32 -8.85 24.34
N GLN A 154 13.99 -9.66 23.32
CA GLN A 154 14.90 -10.67 22.77
C GLN A 154 16.12 -10.04 22.10
N ILE A 155 15.95 -8.95 21.32
CA ILE A 155 17.08 -8.22 20.73
C ILE A 155 18.01 -7.74 21.84
N ALA A 156 17.48 -7.03 22.84
CA ALA A 156 18.26 -6.51 23.96
C ALA A 156 18.96 -7.62 24.76
N PHE A 157 18.27 -8.75 24.97
CA PHE A 157 18.83 -9.95 25.59
C PHE A 157 20.05 -10.46 24.85
N LEU A 158 19.94 -10.67 23.53
CA LEU A 158 21.04 -11.16 22.70
C LEU A 158 22.19 -10.16 22.60
N GLU A 159 21.90 -8.86 22.44
CA GLU A 159 22.92 -7.79 22.44
C GLU A 159 23.68 -7.70 23.77
N SER A 160 23.02 -8.04 24.88
CA SER A 160 23.63 -8.04 26.21
C SER A 160 24.46 -9.30 26.53
N GLY A 161 24.54 -10.26 25.61
CA GLY A 161 25.29 -11.51 25.76
C GLY A 161 24.44 -12.74 26.10
N GLY A 162 23.11 -12.64 26.00
CA GLY A 162 22.21 -13.78 25.97
C GLY A 162 22.52 -14.69 24.76
N PRO A 163 22.19 -15.99 24.82
CA PRO A 163 21.53 -16.69 25.91
C PRO A 163 22.46 -17.18 27.03
N LYS A 164 23.78 -17.09 26.83
CA LYS A 164 24.78 -17.51 27.82
C LYS A 164 24.72 -16.67 29.09
N ARG A 165 24.50 -15.35 28.96
CA ARG A 165 24.42 -14.42 30.09
C ARG A 165 23.12 -13.64 30.06
N ASP A 166 22.26 -13.88 31.04
CA ASP A 166 21.06 -13.09 31.26
C ASP A 166 21.37 -11.88 32.17
N ARG A 167 21.93 -10.81 31.59
CA ARG A 167 22.31 -9.60 32.35
C ARG A 167 21.08 -8.87 32.91
N TYR A 168 19.97 -8.93 32.19
CA TYR A 168 18.75 -8.24 32.56
C TYR A 168 17.84 -9.07 33.45
N GLY A 169 18.06 -10.38 33.58
CA GLY A 169 17.21 -11.25 34.39
C GLY A 169 15.82 -11.39 33.77
N ILE A 170 15.75 -11.61 32.45
CA ILE A 170 14.51 -11.65 31.65
C ILE A 170 14.23 -13.03 31.01
N ASP A 171 15.11 -14.01 31.25
CA ASP A 171 15.02 -15.41 30.83
C ASP A 171 15.24 -16.31 32.07
N PRO A 172 14.24 -16.41 32.97
CA PRO A 172 14.36 -17.12 34.26
C PRO A 172 14.32 -18.65 34.12
N ASP A 173 13.68 -19.17 33.08
CA ASP A 173 13.61 -20.58 32.70
C ASP A 173 14.85 -21.05 31.92
N GLY A 174 15.61 -20.11 31.36
CA GLY A 174 16.90 -20.41 30.76
C GLY A 174 16.77 -21.14 29.43
N ASP A 175 15.67 -20.98 28.73
CA ASP A 175 15.46 -21.54 27.40
C ASP A 175 16.12 -20.69 26.29
N GLY A 176 16.59 -19.49 26.65
CA GLY A 176 17.20 -18.54 25.73
C GLY A 176 16.20 -17.66 24.99
N PHE A 177 14.92 -17.72 25.36
CA PHE A 177 13.82 -16.93 24.81
C PHE A 177 13.28 -15.98 25.88
N ALA A 178 13.80 -14.75 25.87
CA ALA A 178 13.48 -13.74 26.87
C ALA A 178 12.02 -13.29 26.79
N CYS A 179 11.42 -13.02 27.95
CA CYS A 179 10.10 -12.40 28.06
C CYS A 179 8.98 -13.10 27.25
N ALA A 180 8.99 -14.43 27.24
CA ALA A 180 8.04 -15.27 26.50
C ALA A 180 8.05 -15.04 24.98
N TRP A 181 9.20 -14.64 24.43
CA TRP A 181 9.41 -14.58 23.00
C TRP A 181 9.27 -15.96 22.35
N ASP A 182 8.57 -16.04 21.21
CA ASP A 182 8.31 -17.30 20.52
C ASP A 182 9.06 -17.36 19.18
N PRO A 183 9.99 -18.33 18.98
CA PRO A 183 10.69 -18.49 17.71
C PRO A 183 9.83 -19.15 16.61
N ALA A 184 8.67 -19.73 16.94
CA ALA A 184 7.88 -20.54 16.02
C ALA A 184 7.48 -19.81 14.72
N PRO A 185 7.04 -18.53 14.74
CA PRO A 185 6.69 -17.82 13.51
C PRO A 185 7.87 -17.69 12.54
N PHE A 186 9.08 -17.44 13.06
CA PHE A 186 10.29 -17.32 12.26
C PHE A 186 10.75 -18.67 11.71
N ARG A 187 10.60 -19.75 12.49
CA ARG A 187 10.90 -21.12 12.05
C ARG A 187 9.90 -21.60 10.98
N ALA A 188 8.63 -21.24 11.09
CA ALA A 188 7.60 -21.58 10.11
C ALA A 188 7.86 -20.91 8.75
N ALA A 189 8.37 -19.67 8.74
CA ALA A 189 8.68 -18.95 7.51
C ALA A 189 9.73 -19.67 6.62
N ARG A 190 10.62 -20.49 7.19
CA ARG A 190 11.52 -21.36 6.40
C ARG A 190 10.77 -22.39 5.56
N GLY A 191 9.61 -22.87 6.02
CA GLY A 191 8.79 -23.85 5.32
C GLY A 191 7.95 -23.24 4.20
N VAL A 192 7.68 -21.94 4.26
CA VAL A 192 6.90 -21.21 3.24
C VAL A 192 7.80 -20.61 2.15
N ALA A 193 9.12 -20.61 2.36
CA ALA A 193 10.11 -20.24 1.34
C ALA A 193 10.27 -21.30 0.23
N ALA A 194 9.30 -22.21 0.08
CA ALA A 194 9.08 -22.82 -1.22
C ALA A 194 8.83 -21.66 -2.18
N THR A 195 9.79 -21.40 -3.06
CA THR A 195 9.60 -20.62 -4.28
C THR A 195 8.18 -20.87 -4.77
N PRO A 196 7.34 -19.85 -5.04
CA PRO A 196 6.17 -20.10 -5.84
C PRO A 196 6.72 -20.74 -7.10
N THR A 197 6.53 -22.05 -7.22
CA THR A 197 6.74 -22.75 -8.47
C THR A 197 5.68 -22.10 -9.35
N VAL A 198 6.07 -21.04 -10.06
CA VAL A 198 5.31 -20.60 -11.21
C VAL A 198 5.43 -21.80 -12.13
N THR A 199 4.49 -22.72 -11.98
CA THR A 199 4.26 -23.76 -12.95
C THR A 199 3.97 -22.96 -14.19
N THR A 200 4.97 -22.80 -15.04
CA THR A 200 4.76 -22.43 -16.43
C THR A 200 4.05 -23.62 -17.05
N GLU A 201 2.80 -23.82 -16.67
CA GLU A 201 1.86 -24.57 -17.47
C GLU A 201 1.79 -23.75 -18.75
N SER A 202 2.52 -24.23 -19.74
CA SER A 202 2.48 -23.68 -21.08
C SER A 202 1.02 -23.66 -21.50
N VAL A 203 0.43 -22.48 -21.57
CA VAL A 203 -0.91 -22.30 -22.11
C VAL A 203 -0.86 -22.87 -23.53
N SER A 204 -1.57 -23.97 -23.73
CA SER A 204 -1.53 -24.68 -25.01
C SER A 204 -2.21 -23.81 -26.07
N ALA A 205 -1.76 -23.89 -27.32
CA ALA A 205 -2.38 -23.13 -28.42
C ALA A 205 -3.90 -23.35 -28.50
N ALA A 206 -4.36 -24.55 -28.16
CA ALA A 206 -5.78 -24.90 -28.08
C ALA A 206 -6.54 -24.16 -26.96
N GLU A 207 -5.88 -23.85 -25.85
CA GLU A 207 -6.46 -23.12 -24.73
C GLU A 207 -6.57 -21.62 -25.02
N LEU A 208 -5.59 -21.06 -25.75
CA LEU A 208 -5.67 -19.71 -26.32
C LEU A 208 -6.80 -19.59 -27.37
N GLU A 209 -6.97 -20.64 -28.19
CA GLU A 209 -8.01 -20.68 -29.21
C GLU A 209 -9.42 -20.80 -28.60
N ALA A 210 -9.55 -21.54 -27.49
CA ALA A 210 -10.82 -21.69 -26.75
C ALA A 210 -11.32 -20.37 -26.11
N ILE A 211 -10.41 -19.44 -25.78
CA ILE A 211 -10.75 -18.10 -25.27
C ILE A 211 -10.81 -17.05 -26.39
N GLY A 212 -10.77 -17.47 -27.65
CA GLY A 212 -10.93 -16.58 -28.81
C GLY A 212 -9.69 -15.75 -29.16
N ILE A 213 -8.51 -16.07 -28.60
CA ILE A 213 -7.24 -15.50 -29.05
C ILE A 213 -6.83 -16.27 -30.31
N THR A 214 -7.41 -15.88 -31.44
CA THR A 214 -6.99 -16.36 -32.75
C THR A 214 -5.58 -15.84 -33.04
N THR A 215 -4.61 -16.74 -33.06
CA THR A 215 -3.28 -16.43 -33.60
C THR A 215 -3.36 -16.54 -35.12
N GLU A 216 -4.07 -15.62 -35.76
CA GLU A 216 -3.79 -15.37 -37.17
C GLU A 216 -2.36 -14.83 -37.24
N PRO A 217 -1.48 -15.38 -38.10
CA PRO A 217 -0.23 -14.73 -38.40
C PRO A 217 -0.60 -13.43 -39.09
N ALA A 218 -0.71 -12.35 -38.31
CA ALA A 218 -0.48 -11.03 -38.84
C ALA A 218 0.86 -11.15 -39.56
N THR A 219 0.83 -11.09 -40.89
CA THR A 219 2.03 -10.83 -41.67
C THR A 219 2.45 -9.44 -41.24
N VAL A 220 3.20 -9.36 -40.14
CA VAL A 220 3.89 -8.15 -39.73
C VAL A 220 4.81 -7.88 -40.91
N PRO A 221 4.56 -6.83 -41.73
CA PRO A 221 5.51 -6.50 -42.78
C PRO A 221 6.87 -6.36 -42.11
N ALA A 222 7.89 -7.00 -42.69
CA ALA A 222 9.25 -6.95 -42.17
C ALA A 222 9.57 -5.51 -41.76
N PRO A 223 10.16 -5.27 -40.57
CA PRO A 223 10.49 -3.92 -40.15
C PRO A 223 11.32 -3.29 -41.26
N THR A 224 10.76 -2.29 -41.93
CA THR A 224 11.54 -1.48 -42.85
C THR A 224 12.55 -0.81 -41.96
N GLN A 225 13.80 -1.28 -42.04
CA GLN A 225 14.91 -0.75 -41.27
C GLN A 225 14.89 0.78 -41.48
N PRO A 226 14.61 1.59 -40.45
CA PRO A 226 14.61 3.03 -40.64
C PRO A 226 16.00 3.41 -41.12
N ALA A 227 16.07 4.24 -42.17
CA ALA A 227 17.33 4.79 -42.66
C ALA A 227 18.12 5.34 -41.46
N PRO A 228 19.45 5.17 -41.41
CA PRO A 228 20.25 5.60 -40.27
C PRO A 228 19.98 7.08 -39.99
N VAL A 229 19.33 7.34 -38.85
CA VAL A 229 19.11 8.71 -38.37
C VAL A 229 20.49 9.26 -38.03
N ALA A 230 20.90 10.31 -38.75
CA ALA A 230 22.15 11.00 -38.47
C ALA A 230 22.20 11.40 -36.99
N PRO A 231 23.36 11.27 -36.32
CA PRO A 231 23.47 11.60 -34.91
C PRO A 231 22.99 13.05 -34.66
N PRO A 232 22.27 13.31 -33.57
CA PRO A 232 21.81 14.66 -33.26
C PRO A 232 23.03 15.59 -33.14
N ALA A 233 22.93 16.77 -33.74
CA ALA A 233 23.93 17.82 -33.60
C ALA A 233 24.17 18.12 -32.10
N PRO A 234 25.42 18.42 -31.69
CA PRO A 234 25.71 18.68 -30.29
C PRO A 234 24.84 19.82 -29.76
N ALA A 235 24.18 19.57 -28.63
CA ALA A 235 23.34 20.54 -27.96
C ALA A 235 24.16 21.80 -27.65
N GLN A 236 23.73 22.94 -28.19
CA GLN A 236 24.31 24.23 -27.83
C GLN A 236 23.98 24.52 -26.35
N PRO A 237 24.95 25.00 -25.55
CA PRO A 237 24.70 25.29 -24.14
C PRO A 237 23.67 26.42 -24.04
N VAL A 238 22.56 26.14 -23.37
CA VAL A 238 21.55 27.14 -23.01
C VAL A 238 22.15 28.03 -21.91
N PRO A 239 22.33 29.35 -22.12
CA PRO A 239 22.81 30.23 -21.07
C PRO A 239 21.72 30.41 -20.01
N LEU A 240 22.04 30.06 -18.77
CA LEU A 240 21.19 30.30 -17.61
C LEU A 240 21.06 31.82 -17.39
N PRO A 241 19.85 32.39 -17.28
CA PRO A 241 19.68 33.79 -16.93
C PRO A 241 19.95 33.99 -15.44
N GLY A 242 21.01 34.74 -15.14
CA GLY A 242 21.20 35.40 -13.85
C GLY A 242 22.30 34.81 -12.99
N ASN A 243 23.51 35.37 -13.10
CA ASN A 243 24.20 35.83 -11.90
C ASN A 243 25.20 36.96 -12.20
N THR A 244 25.16 37.97 -11.33
CA THR A 244 26.13 39.03 -11.07
C THR A 244 26.41 40.07 -12.17
N LEU A 245 25.65 41.17 -12.08
CA LEU A 245 26.21 42.53 -12.09
C LEU A 245 27.52 42.53 -11.30
N ASN A 246 28.65 42.81 -11.97
CA ASN A 246 29.82 43.33 -11.29
C ASN A 246 30.21 44.65 -11.96
N ILE A 247 29.89 45.72 -11.25
CA ILE A 247 30.25 47.09 -11.53
C ILE A 247 31.61 47.28 -10.86
N SER A 248 32.69 47.45 -11.62
CA SER A 248 33.97 47.96 -11.13
C SER A 248 34.83 48.40 -12.32
N THR A 249 35.10 49.72 -12.38
CA THR A 249 36.37 50.40 -12.75
C THR A 249 37.25 49.75 -13.81
N GLU A 250 37.63 50.39 -14.92
CA GLU A 250 38.13 51.77 -15.12
C GLU A 250 37.67 52.37 -16.47
#